data_AF-A0A485CBV5-F1
#
_entry.id   AF-A0A485CBV5-F1
#
_cell.length_a   1.000
_cell.length_b   1.000
_cell.length_c   1.000
_cell.angle_alpha   90.00
_cell.angle_beta   90.00
_cell.angle_gamma   90.00
#
_symmetry.space_group_name_H-M   'P 1'
#
loop_
_entity.id
_entity.type
_entity.pdbx_description
1 polymer ?
#
loop_
_entity_poly.entity_id
_entity_poly.type
_entity_poly.pdbx_seq_one_letter_code
_entity_poly.pdbx_strand_id
1 'polypeptide(L)'
;MSELTAKALSDSRSFENAILERDMRMKKAGWIVAALAGLLLVFALAALILLLPLKTTTVELYTLDRQTGRIERVTTVGEDKLDTSEVLNLSQTASYVKRREGYNYFALQQDYRETQMFNSDEVNKEYLDWFNSPDAPDAVFQQAALCGHGGSPLQRTVRGHRLQHGGDAAHQAHHSKGQGQHRNV
;
A
#
# COMPACT_ATOMS: atom_id res chain seq x y z
N MET A 1 35.76 -35.56 -77.10
CA MET A 1 34.97 -34.65 -76.23
C MET A 1 35.10 -33.26 -76.80
N SER A 2 34.00 -32.59 -77.12
CA SER A 2 34.02 -31.26 -77.77
C SER A 2 34.32 -30.15 -76.77
N GLU A 3 35.19 -29.20 -77.12
CA GLU A 3 35.59 -28.01 -76.33
C GLU A 3 34.41 -27.28 -75.67
N LEU A 4 33.25 -27.24 -76.35
CA LEU A 4 32.02 -26.62 -75.84
C LEU A 4 31.49 -27.28 -74.56
N THR A 5 31.60 -28.60 -74.45
CA THR A 5 31.16 -29.35 -73.25
C THR A 5 32.06 -29.09 -72.06
N ALA A 6 33.38 -28.97 -72.28
CA ALA A 6 34.34 -28.63 -71.24
C ALA A 6 34.11 -27.21 -70.72
N LYS A 7 33.85 -26.26 -71.62
CA LYS A 7 33.55 -24.87 -71.26
C LYS A 7 32.23 -24.76 -70.48
N ALA A 8 31.16 -25.38 -70.96
CA ALA A 8 29.86 -25.37 -70.26
C ALA A 8 29.97 -25.96 -68.84
N LEU A 9 30.68 -27.08 -68.68
CA LEU A 9 30.90 -27.70 -67.37
C LEU A 9 31.74 -26.82 -66.43
N SER A 10 32.77 -26.15 -66.95
CA SER A 10 33.59 -25.23 -66.17
C SER A 10 32.80 -24.02 -65.67
N ASP A 11 31.87 -23.53 -66.50
CA ASP A 11 31.02 -22.40 -66.17
C ASP A 11 29.99 -22.79 -65.10
N SER A 12 29.33 -23.95 -65.22
CA SER A 12 28.44 -24.47 -64.16
C SER A 12 29.15 -24.60 -62.81
N ARG A 13 30.38 -25.13 -62.80
CA ARG A 13 31.18 -25.24 -61.57
C ARG A 13 31.56 -23.87 -60.98
N SER A 14 31.85 -22.88 -61.83
CA SER A 14 32.19 -21.54 -61.37
C SER A 14 30.99 -20.87 -60.69
N PHE A 15 29.78 -21.04 -61.22
CA PHE A 15 28.54 -20.56 -60.61
C PHE A 15 28.25 -21.24 -59.27
N GLU A 16 28.36 -22.57 -59.19
CA GLU A 16 28.17 -23.31 -57.94
C GLU A 16 29.14 -22.83 -56.86
N ASN A 17 30.42 -22.69 -57.21
CA ASN A 17 31.45 -22.20 -56.29
C ASN A 17 31.18 -20.76 -55.84
N ALA A 18 30.76 -19.87 -56.75
CA ALA A 18 30.45 -18.48 -56.42
C ALA A 18 29.26 -18.39 -55.43
N ILE A 19 28.23 -19.24 -55.60
CA ILE A 19 27.09 -19.30 -54.67
C ILE A 19 27.55 -19.80 -53.29
N LEU A 20 28.31 -20.89 -53.24
CA LEU A 20 28.81 -21.45 -51.99
C LEU A 20 29.71 -20.47 -51.23
N GLU A 21 30.60 -19.78 -51.94
CA GLU A 21 31.50 -18.80 -51.35
C GLU A 21 30.72 -17.61 -50.78
N ARG A 22 29.73 -17.10 -51.53
CA ARG A 22 28.83 -16.04 -51.06
C ARG A 22 28.11 -16.47 -49.77
N ASP A 23 27.53 -17.67 -49.76
CA ASP A 23 26.77 -18.16 -48.61
C ASP A 23 27.67 -18.37 -47.38
N MET A 24 28.91 -18.85 -47.56
CA MET A 24 29.90 -18.95 -46.47
C MET A 24 30.28 -17.58 -45.91
N ARG A 25 30.50 -16.57 -46.76
CA ARG A 25 30.81 -15.20 -46.35
C ARG A 25 29.64 -14.58 -45.57
N MET A 26 28.41 -14.75 -46.06
CA MET A 26 27.21 -14.23 -45.39
C MET A 26 26.95 -14.91 -44.05
N LYS A 27 27.16 -16.23 -43.94
CA LYS A 27 27.06 -16.94 -42.65
C LYS A 27 28.08 -16.43 -41.64
N LYS A 28 29.33 -16.24 -42.04
CA LYS A 28 30.38 -15.68 -41.17
C LYS A 28 30.04 -14.27 -40.72
N ALA A 29 29.61 -13.41 -41.64
CA ALA A 29 29.18 -12.05 -41.31
C ALA A 29 27.97 -12.06 -40.36
N GLY A 30 26.99 -12.93 -40.61
CA GLY A 30 25.82 -13.09 -39.74
C GLY A 30 26.19 -13.48 -38.31
N TRP A 31 27.12 -14.43 -38.14
CA TRP A 31 27.63 -14.82 -36.82
C TRP A 31 28.35 -13.68 -36.09
N ILE A 32 29.14 -12.87 -36.80
CA ILE A 32 29.84 -11.72 -36.21
C ILE A 32 28.82 -10.68 -35.73
N VAL A 33 27.83 -10.34 -36.57
CA VAL A 33 26.80 -9.36 -36.21
C VAL A 33 25.95 -9.87 -35.05
N ALA A 34 25.58 -11.15 -35.05
CA ALA A 34 24.84 -11.76 -33.95
C ALA A 34 25.63 -11.73 -32.63
N ALA A 35 26.94 -12.03 -32.67
CA ALA A 35 27.80 -11.95 -31.51
C ALA A 35 27.94 -10.51 -30.97
N LEU A 36 28.11 -9.52 -31.85
CA LEU A 36 28.17 -8.11 -31.48
C LEU A 36 26.86 -7.62 -30.87
N ALA A 37 25.72 -7.97 -31.47
CA ALA A 37 24.40 -7.62 -30.95
C ALA A 37 24.14 -8.27 -29.58
N GLY A 38 24.50 -9.55 -29.43
CA GLY A 38 24.41 -10.26 -28.16
C GLY A 38 25.28 -9.63 -27.08
N LEU A 39 26.50 -9.24 -27.41
CA LEU A 39 27.41 -8.55 -26.49
C LEU A 39 26.84 -7.19 -26.04
N LEU A 40 26.32 -6.38 -26.97
CA LEU A 40 25.68 -5.10 -26.66
C LEU A 40 24.46 -5.27 -25.76
N LEU A 41 23.65 -6.31 -25.98
CA LEU A 41 22.50 -6.62 -25.12
C LEU A 41 22.94 -6.94 -23.70
N VAL A 42 23.99 -7.77 -23.53
CA VAL A 42 24.54 -8.09 -22.20
C VAL A 42 25.05 -6.84 -21.50
N PHE A 43 25.77 -5.96 -22.20
CA PHE A 43 26.22 -4.70 -21.62
C PHE A 43 25.06 -3.76 -21.24
N ALA A 44 24.01 -3.68 -22.05
CA ALA A 44 22.83 -2.88 -21.74
C ALA A 44 22.11 -3.39 -20.47
N LEU A 45 21.95 -4.70 -20.34
CA LEU A 45 21.37 -5.32 -19.14
C LEU A 45 22.26 -5.11 -17.90
N ALA A 46 23.57 -5.29 -18.04
CA ALA A 46 24.52 -5.04 -16.95
C ALA A 46 24.48 -3.57 -16.49
N ALA A 47 24.40 -2.62 -17.42
CA ALA A 47 24.26 -1.21 -17.11
C ALA A 47 22.95 -0.91 -16.37
N LEU A 48 21.83 -1.54 -16.75
CA LEU A 48 20.56 -1.38 -16.03
C LEU A 48 20.66 -1.90 -14.60
N ILE A 49 21.22 -3.09 -14.40
CA ILE A 49 21.42 -3.69 -13.06
C ILE A 49 22.30 -2.79 -12.18
N LEU A 50 23.36 -2.20 -12.75
CA LEU A 50 24.25 -1.29 -12.05
C LEU A 50 23.59 0.07 -11.74
N LEU A 51 22.70 0.54 -12.62
CA LEU A 51 22.02 1.83 -12.46
C LEU A 51 20.92 1.78 -11.39
N LEU A 52 20.21 0.65 -11.26
CA LEU A 52 19.12 0.48 -10.28
C LEU A 52 19.49 0.86 -8.84
N PRO A 53 20.62 0.40 -8.26
CA PRO A 53 20.97 0.71 -6.87
C PRO A 53 21.51 2.14 -6.66
N LEU A 54 21.90 2.87 -7.71
CA LEU A 54 22.58 4.16 -7.54
C LEU A 54 21.64 5.29 -7.09
N LYS A 55 20.32 5.06 -7.11
CA LYS A 55 19.34 6.03 -6.65
C LYS A 55 18.98 5.79 -5.18
N THR A 56 19.85 6.23 -4.27
CA THR A 56 19.50 6.30 -2.84
C THR A 56 18.55 7.47 -2.60
N THR A 57 17.32 7.18 -2.20
CA THR A 57 16.40 8.20 -1.65
C THR A 57 16.71 8.37 -0.18
N THR A 58 17.50 9.38 0.18
CA THR A 58 17.64 9.82 1.57
C THR A 58 16.29 10.37 2.02
N VAL A 59 15.52 9.58 2.78
CA VAL A 59 14.26 10.02 3.36
C VAL A 59 14.58 10.89 4.57
N GLU A 60 14.46 12.19 4.42
CA GLU A 60 14.53 13.11 5.56
C GLU A 60 13.18 13.07 6.30
N LEU A 61 13.18 12.46 7.49
CA LEU A 61 12.01 12.46 8.36
C LEU A 61 12.05 13.71 9.26
N TYR A 62 11.01 14.53 9.16
CA TYR A 62 10.82 15.66 10.03
C TYR A 62 9.76 15.28 11.07
N THR A 63 10.14 15.19 12.34
CA THR A 63 9.17 14.97 13.43
C THR A 63 8.85 16.30 14.09
N LEU A 64 7.56 16.55 14.31
CA LEU A 64 7.10 17.72 15.05
C LEU A 64 7.02 17.37 16.54
N ASP A 65 7.86 17.99 17.36
CA ASP A 65 7.74 17.90 18.80
C ASP A 65 6.46 18.62 19.23
N ARG A 66 5.52 17.86 19.80
CA ARG A 66 4.17 18.35 20.12
C ARG A 66 4.14 19.28 21.35
N GLN A 67 5.18 19.27 22.18
CA GLN A 67 5.25 20.12 23.38
C GLN A 67 5.88 21.47 23.08
N THR A 68 6.84 21.52 22.15
CA THR A 68 7.61 22.73 21.82
C THR A 68 7.25 23.34 20.46
N GLY A 69 6.54 22.60 19.60
CA GLY A 69 6.19 23.03 18.24
C GLY A 69 7.40 23.16 17.31
N ARG A 70 8.57 22.69 17.75
CA ARG A 70 9.82 22.77 16.99
C ARG A 70 9.89 21.61 16.00
N ILE A 71 10.18 21.95 14.74
CA ILE A 71 10.51 20.95 13.72
C ILE A 71 11.96 20.54 13.98
N GLU A 72 12.14 19.33 14.49
CA GLU A 72 13.46 18.74 14.65
C GLU A 72 13.74 17.85 13.45
N ARG A 73 14.93 18.05 12.85
CA ARG A 73 15.43 17.19 11.78
C ARG A 73 15.81 15.86 12.44
N VAL A 74 14.96 14.84 12.29
CA VAL A 74 15.38 13.48 12.54
C VAL A 74 16.21 13.11 11.32
N THR A 75 17.52 13.33 11.43
CA THR A 75 18.45 12.73 10.49
C THR A 75 18.20 11.24 10.57
N THR A 76 17.48 10.68 9.60
CA THR A 76 17.31 9.24 9.44
C THR A 76 18.71 8.66 9.48
N VAL A 77 18.99 8.01 10.61
CA VAL A 77 20.25 7.36 10.92
C VAL A 77 20.49 6.36 9.79
N GLY A 78 21.62 6.50 9.10
CA GLY A 78 21.93 5.70 7.92
C GLY A 78 21.94 4.22 8.27
N GLU A 79 21.39 3.38 7.39
CA GLU A 79 21.61 1.92 7.29
C GLU A 79 21.77 1.11 8.60
N ASP A 80 21.27 1.61 9.72
CA ASP A 80 21.15 0.85 10.94
C ASP A 80 19.99 -0.08 10.67
N LYS A 81 20.34 -1.27 10.19
CA LYS A 81 19.57 -2.50 10.01
C LYS A 81 18.26 -2.49 10.80
N LEU A 82 17.29 -1.68 10.37
CA LEU A 82 15.93 -1.77 10.84
C LEU A 82 15.51 -3.12 10.34
N ASP A 83 15.26 -4.04 11.28
CA ASP A 83 14.82 -5.36 10.91
C ASP A 83 13.58 -5.18 10.04
N THR A 84 13.65 -5.68 8.81
CA THR A 84 12.56 -5.50 7.84
C THR A 84 11.26 -6.07 8.41
N SER A 85 11.38 -7.08 9.27
CA SER A 85 10.26 -7.66 10.01
C SER A 85 9.65 -6.66 11.02
N GLU A 86 10.47 -5.88 11.73
CA GLU A 86 10.03 -4.90 12.72
C GLU A 86 9.28 -3.73 12.06
N VAL A 87 9.81 -3.19 10.97
CA VAL A 87 9.15 -2.10 10.22
C VAL A 87 7.83 -2.57 9.63
N LEU A 88 7.81 -3.80 9.08
CA LEU A 88 6.60 -4.40 8.54
C LEU A 88 5.56 -4.62 9.64
N ASN A 89 5.96 -5.13 10.81
CA ASN A 89 5.07 -5.30 11.95
C ASN A 89 4.50 -3.95 12.42
N LEU A 90 5.34 -2.94 12.60
CA LEU A 90 4.90 -1.61 13.01
C LEU A 90 3.91 -0.99 12.03
N SER A 91 4.17 -1.12 10.73
CA SER A 91 3.27 -0.59 9.70
C SER A 91 1.92 -1.31 9.66
N GLN A 92 1.90 -2.64 9.86
CA GLN A 92 0.68 -3.42 9.94
C GLN A 92 -0.11 -3.12 11.21
N THR A 93 0.55 -3.01 12.36
CA THR A 93 -0.09 -2.61 13.62
C THR A 93 -0.70 -1.21 13.51
N ALA A 94 0.03 -0.24 12.96
CA ALA A 94 -0.51 1.10 12.71
C ALA A 94 -1.74 1.06 11.79
N SER A 95 -1.68 0.26 10.72
CA SER A 95 -2.81 0.11 9.79
C SER A 95 -4.01 -0.58 10.45
N TYR A 96 -3.76 -1.58 11.28
CA TYR A 96 -4.80 -2.27 12.06
C TYR A 96 -5.52 -1.31 13.01
N VAL A 97 -4.78 -0.55 13.82
CA VAL A 97 -5.37 0.44 14.74
C VAL A 97 -6.17 1.48 13.96
N LYS A 98 -5.67 1.95 12.82
CA LYS A 98 -6.38 2.91 11.98
C LYS A 98 -7.72 2.37 11.46
N ARG A 99 -7.78 1.11 11.04
CA ARG A 99 -9.03 0.49 10.55
C ARG A 99 -10.00 0.15 11.68
N ARG A 100 -9.52 -0.31 12.83
CA ARG A 100 -10.35 -0.69 13.98
C ARG A 100 -10.96 0.53 14.69
N GLU A 101 -10.16 1.58 14.89
CA GLU A 101 -10.57 2.78 15.64
C GLU A 101 -11.08 3.90 14.72
N GLY A 102 -10.77 3.82 13.43
CA GLY A 102 -11.24 4.77 12.42
C GLY A 102 -12.64 4.42 11.92
N TYR A 103 -13.38 5.45 11.49
CA TYR A 103 -14.66 5.26 10.82
C TYR A 103 -14.63 5.96 9.46
N ASN A 104 -14.76 5.17 8.39
CA ASN A 104 -14.92 5.66 7.03
C ASN A 104 -16.13 4.98 6.39
N TYR A 105 -17.21 5.72 6.18
CA TYR A 105 -18.46 5.17 5.63
C TYR A 105 -18.27 4.44 4.30
N PHE A 106 -17.43 4.96 3.39
CA PHE A 106 -17.19 4.34 2.08
C PHE A 106 -16.34 3.07 2.13
N ALA A 107 -15.51 2.92 3.16
CA ALA A 107 -14.63 1.77 3.36
C ALA A 107 -15.10 0.83 4.48
N LEU A 108 -16.22 1.15 5.16
CA LEU A 108 -16.68 0.48 6.38
C LEU A 108 -16.73 -1.05 6.23
N GLN A 109 -17.30 -1.53 5.13
CA GLN A 109 -17.42 -2.96 4.87
C GLN A 109 -16.07 -3.66 4.68
N GLN A 110 -15.10 -2.95 4.09
CA GLN A 110 -13.74 -3.44 3.89
C GLN A 110 -12.96 -3.41 5.20
N ASP A 111 -13.00 -2.29 5.92
CA ASP A 111 -12.32 -2.11 7.21
C ASP A 111 -12.80 -3.14 8.25
N TYR A 112 -14.11 -3.40 8.28
CA TYR A 112 -14.73 -4.42 9.13
C TYR A 112 -14.22 -5.84 8.83
N ARG A 113 -14.11 -6.19 7.54
CA ARG A 113 -13.63 -7.52 7.12
C ARG A 113 -12.13 -7.67 7.36
N GLU A 114 -11.33 -6.66 7.02
CA GLU A 114 -9.89 -6.68 7.21
C GLU A 114 -9.53 -6.75 8.69
N THR A 115 -10.17 -5.96 9.55
CA THR A 115 -9.93 -6.00 11.00
C THR A 115 -10.13 -7.40 11.55
N GLN A 116 -11.17 -8.12 11.08
CA GLN A 116 -11.43 -9.49 11.52
C GLN A 116 -10.37 -10.50 11.08
N MET A 117 -9.70 -10.28 9.94
CA MET A 117 -8.63 -11.16 9.45
C MET A 117 -7.36 -11.07 10.30
N PHE A 118 -7.13 -9.94 10.99
CA PHE A 118 -5.96 -9.74 11.85
C PHE A 118 -6.20 -10.12 13.31
N ASN A 119 -7.45 -10.38 13.70
CA ASN A 119 -7.84 -10.71 15.06
C ASN A 119 -7.78 -12.22 15.33
N SER A 120 -7.60 -12.60 16.60
CA SER A 120 -7.95 -13.93 17.07
C SER A 120 -9.47 -14.08 17.19
N ASP A 121 -9.97 -15.32 17.30
CA ASP A 121 -11.41 -15.60 17.44
C ASP A 121 -12.04 -14.89 18.65
N GLU A 122 -11.31 -14.81 19.76
CA GLU A 122 -11.76 -14.12 20.98
C GLU A 122 -11.91 -12.61 20.76
N VAL A 123 -10.91 -11.95 20.15
CA VAL A 123 -10.95 -10.52 19.86
C VAL A 123 -12.01 -10.20 18.80
N ASN A 124 -12.21 -11.11 17.85
CA ASN A 124 -13.30 -11.00 16.89
C ASN A 124 -14.66 -11.01 17.56
N LYS A 125 -14.89 -11.92 18.51
CA LYS A 125 -16.14 -11.96 19.25
C LYS A 125 -16.44 -10.62 19.94
N GLU A 126 -15.46 -10.06 20.66
CA GLU A 126 -15.60 -8.75 21.31
C GLU A 126 -15.88 -7.62 20.30
N TYR A 127 -15.16 -7.61 19.18
CA TYR A 127 -15.35 -6.62 18.12
C TYR A 127 -16.75 -6.70 17.50
N LEU A 128 -17.25 -7.92 17.24
CA LEU A 128 -18.60 -8.15 16.73
C LEU A 128 -19.66 -7.72 17.75
N ASP A 129 -19.47 -8.05 19.03
CA ASP A 129 -20.38 -7.67 20.11
C ASP A 129 -20.47 -6.13 20.24
N TRP A 130 -19.35 -5.41 20.06
CA TRP A 130 -19.34 -3.94 20.03
C TRP A 130 -20.11 -3.36 18.84
N PHE A 131 -19.94 -3.91 17.63
CA PHE A 131 -20.70 -3.47 16.45
C PHE A 131 -22.19 -3.83 16.51
N ASN A 132 -22.59 -4.78 17.36
CA ASN A 132 -24.00 -5.10 17.63
C ASN A 132 -24.61 -4.23 18.75
N SER A 133 -23.83 -3.36 19.38
CA SER A 133 -24.27 -2.44 20.43
C SER A 133 -24.99 -1.22 19.84
N PRO A 134 -25.94 -0.59 20.56
CA PRO A 134 -26.50 0.71 20.18
C PRO A 134 -25.47 1.83 19.97
N ASP A 135 -24.30 1.71 20.60
CA ASP A 135 -23.19 2.67 20.51
C ASP A 135 -22.21 2.38 19.36
N ALA A 136 -22.58 1.49 18.43
CA ALA A 136 -21.72 1.13 17.32
C ALA A 136 -21.45 2.35 16.39
N PRO A 137 -20.23 2.48 15.84
CA PRO A 137 -19.86 3.63 15.01
C PRO A 137 -20.78 3.84 13.81
N ASP A 138 -21.25 2.77 13.19
CA ASP A 138 -22.19 2.83 12.09
C ASP A 138 -23.57 3.33 12.56
N ALA A 139 -24.10 2.82 13.67
CA ALA A 139 -25.36 3.31 14.24
C ALA A 139 -25.30 4.82 14.60
N VAL A 140 -24.18 5.28 15.16
CA VAL A 140 -24.00 6.68 15.60
C VAL A 140 -23.67 7.62 14.43
N PHE A 141 -22.79 7.23 13.51
CA PHE A 141 -22.24 8.11 12.47
C PHE A 141 -22.90 7.98 11.09
N GLN A 142 -23.78 7.01 10.86
CA GLN A 142 -24.57 6.88 9.62
C GLN A 142 -25.27 8.20 9.22
N GLN A 143 -25.72 9.00 10.19
CA GLN A 143 -26.43 10.27 9.94
C GLN A 143 -25.49 11.40 9.47
N ALA A 144 -24.21 11.39 9.86
CA ALA A 144 -23.26 12.46 9.53
C ALA A 144 -22.77 12.39 8.07
N ALA A 145 -22.78 11.21 7.45
CA ALA A 145 -22.42 11.03 6.04
C ALA A 145 -23.52 11.50 5.08
N LEU A 146 -24.79 11.40 5.49
CA LEU A 146 -25.95 11.81 4.68
C LEU A 146 -26.23 13.32 4.71
N CYS A 147 -25.69 14.07 5.69
CA CYS A 147 -25.84 15.52 5.78
C CYS A 147 -24.73 16.33 5.07
N GLY A 148 -23.77 15.66 4.42
CA GLY A 148 -22.57 16.27 3.83
C GLY A 148 -22.75 16.84 2.42
N HIS A 149 -23.80 17.61 2.14
CA HIS A 149 -23.85 18.44 0.92
C HIS A 149 -23.21 19.81 1.21
N GLY A 150 -21.89 19.80 1.45
CA GLY A 150 -21.09 21.00 1.67
C GLY A 150 -20.35 21.00 3.02
N GLY A 151 -19.18 20.37 3.07
CA GLY A 151 -18.29 20.47 4.22
C GLY A 151 -17.30 19.31 4.26
N SER A 152 -16.01 19.63 4.30
CA SER A 152 -14.88 18.69 4.28
C SER A 152 -15.05 17.54 5.29
N PRO A 153 -14.61 16.31 4.98
CA PRO A 153 -14.77 15.16 5.86
C PRO A 153 -13.96 15.38 7.15
N LEU A 154 -14.67 15.63 8.25
CA LEU A 154 -14.08 15.68 9.58
C LEU A 154 -13.78 14.25 10.04
N GLN A 155 -12.55 13.80 9.79
CA GLN A 155 -11.99 12.65 10.49
C GLN A 155 -11.79 13.06 11.96
N ARG A 156 -12.81 12.89 12.78
CA ARG A 156 -12.72 13.09 14.23
C ARG A 156 -11.97 11.89 14.79
N THR A 157 -10.66 12.03 15.02
CA THR A 157 -9.87 11.06 15.78
C THR A 157 -10.53 10.87 17.15
N VAL A 158 -11.12 9.69 17.38
CA VAL A 158 -11.65 9.31 18.70
C VAL A 158 -10.44 9.10 19.60
N ARG A 159 -10.09 10.14 20.36
CA ARG A 159 -9.13 10.05 21.46
C ARG A 159 -9.75 9.10 22.49
N GLY A 160 -9.14 7.93 22.69
CA GLY A 160 -9.58 6.93 23.66
C GLY A 160 -9.71 7.51 25.06
N HIS A 161 -10.93 7.89 25.43
CA HIS A 161 -11.32 8.10 26.80
C HIS A 161 -12.22 6.93 27.19
N ARG A 162 -11.64 6.03 27.99
CA ARG A 162 -12.36 5.01 28.74
C ARG A 162 -13.46 5.71 29.54
N LEU A 163 -14.72 5.51 29.16
CA LEU A 163 -15.86 5.88 29.99
C LEU A 163 -15.79 5.00 31.24
N GLN A 164 -15.43 5.61 32.37
CA GLN A 164 -15.60 4.98 33.68
C GLN A 164 -17.11 4.90 33.93
N HIS A 165 -17.66 3.69 33.86
CA HIS A 165 -18.93 3.37 34.49
C HIS A 165 -18.75 3.50 36.00
N GLY A 166 -19.11 4.67 36.53
CA GLY A 166 -19.45 4.85 37.94
C GLY A 166 -20.96 4.92 38.04
N GLY A 167 -21.59 3.81 38.39
CA GLY A 167 -22.95 3.86 38.93
C GLY A 167 -22.92 4.64 40.24
N ASP A 168 -23.85 5.58 40.38
CA ASP A 168 -24.57 5.86 41.63
C ASP A 168 -25.50 7.06 41.44
N ALA A 169 -26.67 6.96 42.10
CA ALA A 169 -27.66 8.01 42.34
C ALA A 169 -28.63 8.39 41.21
N ALA A 170 -29.53 7.46 40.87
CA ALA A 170 -30.90 7.81 40.49
C ALA A 170 -31.90 7.03 41.36
N HIS A 171 -32.00 7.42 42.63
CA HIS A 171 -33.13 7.04 43.47
C HIS A 171 -33.63 8.25 44.25
N GLN A 172 -34.95 8.44 44.21
CA GLN A 172 -35.78 9.31 45.05
C GLN A 172 -35.87 10.78 44.64
N ALA A 173 -36.86 11.08 43.79
CA ALA A 173 -37.60 12.34 43.86
C ALA A 173 -39.03 12.16 43.30
N HIS A 174 -39.84 11.34 43.97
CA HIS A 174 -41.30 11.40 43.88
C HIS A 174 -41.83 11.32 45.31
N HIS A 175 -42.15 12.47 45.92
CA HIS A 175 -43.28 12.65 46.84
C HIS A 175 -43.29 14.08 47.43
N SER A 176 -44.46 14.71 47.35
CA SER A 176 -44.95 15.81 48.21
C SER A 176 -44.26 17.17 48.00
N LYS A 177 -44.94 18.30 47.78
CA LYS A 177 -46.20 18.76 48.39
C LYS A 177 -46.70 19.99 47.60
N GLY A 178 -47.95 19.97 47.17
CA GLY A 178 -48.64 21.15 46.67
C GLY A 178 -48.93 22.13 47.80
N GLN A 179 -48.62 23.41 47.58
CA GLN A 179 -49.10 24.54 48.39
C GLN A 179 -50.10 25.32 47.54
N GLY A 180 -51.39 25.17 47.87
CA GLY A 180 -52.50 25.97 47.38
C GLY A 180 -53.36 26.35 48.58
N GLN A 181 -53.04 27.48 49.19
CA GLN A 181 -53.73 28.05 50.35
C GLN A 181 -54.77 29.05 49.84
N HIS A 182 -56.07 28.74 49.92
CA HIS A 182 -57.15 29.74 49.92
C HIS A 182 -58.44 29.15 50.50
N ARG A 183 -58.82 29.62 51.70
CA ARG A 183 -60.17 30.13 52.06
C ARG A 183 -60.37 30.23 53.57
N ASN A 184 -60.55 31.47 54.06
CA ASN A 184 -61.70 31.95 54.85
C ASN A 184 -61.35 33.32 55.42
N VAL A 185 -61.85 34.42 54.83
CA VAL A 185 -63.04 35.19 55.24
C VAL A 185 -63.55 35.94 54.01
#